data_AF-A0AAU2TQW6-F1
#
_entry.id   AF-A0AAU2TQW6-F1
#
_cell.length_a   1.000
_cell.length_b   1.000
_cell.length_c   1.000
_cell.angle_alpha   90.00
_cell.angle_beta   90.00
_cell.angle_gamma   90.00
#
_symmetry.space_group_name_H-M   'P 1'
#
loop_
_entity.id
_entity.type
_entity.pdbx_description
1 polymer ?
#
loop_
_entity_poly.entity_id
_entity_poly.type
_entity_poly.pdbx_seq_one_letter_code
_entity_poly.pdbx_strand_id
1 'polypeptide(L)'
;MSGNETPRGPVDSSRVPRYAGPATFARLPRLDEVGRADVAVVGVPFDSGVSYRPGARFGGNAIREASRLLRPYNPAQDASPFALAQVADGGDIAVNPFNIHEAVETIEAAADDLLGTGARLMTLGGDHTIALPLLRSVAKKHGPVALLHFDAHLDTWDTYFGAEYTHGTPFRRAVEEGILDTEALSHVGTRGPLYGKQDLTDDEKLGFGIVTSADVYRRGADEVADQLRQRIGDRPLYISIDIDCLDPAHAPGTGTPEAGGMTSRELLEILRGLASCNLVSADVVEVAPAYDHAEITSVAASHTAYELTTIMSRQIAEARAK
;
A
#
# COMPACT_ATOMS: atom_id res chain seq x y z
N MET A 1 4.56 -22.55 22.23
CA MET A 1 3.22 -23.09 22.56
C MET A 1 2.19 -22.21 21.88
N SER A 2 1.92 -22.44 20.59
CA SER A 2 0.93 -21.65 19.84
C SER A 2 -0.44 -22.27 20.04
N GLY A 3 -1.20 -21.73 21.00
CA GLY A 3 -2.62 -22.03 21.13
C GLY A 3 -3.30 -21.75 19.80
N ASN A 4 -4.10 -22.70 19.34
CA ASN A 4 -4.89 -22.64 18.11
C ASN A 4 -6.08 -21.68 18.35
N GLU A 5 -5.80 -20.41 18.65
CA GLU A 5 -6.83 -19.40 18.84
C GLU A 5 -7.41 -19.05 17.48
N THR A 6 -8.71 -19.29 17.33
CA THR A 6 -9.48 -18.89 16.16
C THR A 6 -9.34 -17.38 15.96
N PRO A 7 -8.96 -16.91 14.75
CA PRO A 7 -8.87 -15.48 14.47
C PRO A 7 -10.15 -14.74 14.87
N ARG A 8 -9.97 -13.63 15.59
CA ARG A 8 -11.07 -12.71 15.91
C ARG A 8 -11.31 -11.79 14.73
N GLY A 9 -12.42 -12.02 14.02
CA GLY A 9 -12.86 -11.21 12.89
C GLY A 9 -13.58 -9.92 13.28
N PRO A 10 -14.16 -9.22 12.28
CA PRO A 10 -14.81 -7.94 12.50
C PRO A 10 -16.13 -8.06 13.27
N VAL A 11 -16.60 -6.94 13.80
CA VAL A 11 -17.89 -6.88 14.51
C VAL A 11 -19.05 -7.34 13.60
N ASP A 12 -19.91 -8.20 14.14
CA ASP A 12 -21.09 -8.74 13.43
C ASP A 12 -22.04 -7.60 13.01
N SER A 13 -22.08 -7.36 11.70
CA SER A 13 -22.87 -6.29 11.09
C SER A 13 -24.38 -6.58 11.05
N SER A 14 -24.83 -7.80 11.39
CA SER A 14 -26.25 -8.11 11.61
C SER A 14 -26.73 -7.66 13.00
N ARG A 15 -25.80 -7.43 13.93
CA ARG A 15 -26.08 -7.04 15.32
C ARG A 15 -25.72 -5.59 15.62
N VAL A 16 -24.63 -5.09 15.04
CA VAL A 16 -24.18 -3.70 15.20
C VAL A 16 -24.14 -3.04 13.83
N PRO A 17 -24.97 -2.01 13.58
CA PRO A 17 -25.05 -1.38 12.28
C PRO A 17 -23.70 -0.78 11.88
N ARG A 18 -23.42 -0.78 10.57
CA ARG A 18 -22.10 -0.39 10.04
C ARG A 18 -21.70 1.03 10.39
N TYR A 19 -22.65 1.94 10.54
CA TYR A 19 -22.42 3.34 10.94
C TYR A 19 -22.11 3.54 12.43
N ALA A 20 -22.03 2.47 13.24
CA ALA A 20 -21.80 2.56 14.68
C ALA A 20 -20.55 1.78 15.14
N GLY A 21 -20.03 2.18 16.31
CA GLY A 21 -18.84 1.59 16.93
C GLY A 21 -17.52 2.23 16.45
N PRO A 22 -16.39 1.81 17.05
CA PRO A 22 -15.06 2.30 16.69
C PRO A 22 -14.76 2.14 15.19
N ALA A 23 -14.05 3.12 14.63
CA ALA A 23 -13.68 3.17 13.23
C ALA A 23 -12.30 2.54 13.00
N THR A 24 -12.14 1.26 13.34
CA THR A 24 -10.98 0.46 12.93
C THR A 24 -11.17 -0.03 11.50
N PHE A 25 -10.07 -0.35 10.80
CA PHE A 25 -10.11 -0.92 9.46
C PHE A 25 -10.98 -2.18 9.42
N ALA A 26 -11.93 -2.21 8.49
CA ALA A 26 -12.96 -3.24 8.33
C ALA A 26 -13.73 -3.58 9.62
N ARG A 27 -13.71 -2.69 10.64
CA ARG A 27 -14.24 -2.94 11.99
C ARG A 27 -13.59 -4.15 12.69
N LEU A 28 -12.30 -4.38 12.40
CA LEU A 28 -11.48 -5.42 13.02
C LEU A 28 -11.17 -5.07 14.50
N PRO A 29 -10.82 -6.07 15.32
CA PRO A 29 -10.29 -5.79 16.65
C PRO A 29 -9.01 -4.96 16.57
N ARG A 30 -8.74 -4.19 17.62
CA ARG A 30 -7.45 -3.53 17.78
C ARG A 30 -6.37 -4.54 18.17
N LEU A 31 -5.11 -4.26 17.84
CA LEU A 31 -3.98 -5.14 18.14
C LEU A 31 -3.86 -5.46 19.65
N ASP A 32 -4.12 -4.48 20.52
CA ASP A 32 -4.11 -4.66 21.98
C ASP A 32 -5.24 -5.56 22.51
N GLU A 33 -6.31 -5.77 21.72
CA GLU A 33 -7.41 -6.68 22.08
C GLU A 33 -7.17 -8.15 21.70
N VAL A 34 -6.18 -8.42 20.85
CA VAL A 34 -5.84 -9.78 20.35
C VAL A 34 -4.40 -10.19 20.66
N GLY A 35 -3.55 -9.25 21.09
CA GLY A 35 -2.17 -9.48 21.53
C GLY A 35 -1.17 -9.80 20.41
N ARG A 36 -1.62 -10.36 19.29
CA ARG A 36 -0.81 -10.61 18.09
C ARG A 36 -1.64 -10.45 16.82
N ALA A 37 -0.97 -10.15 15.72
CA ALA A 37 -1.55 -10.18 14.40
C ALA A 37 -0.60 -10.88 13.41
N ASP A 38 -1.17 -11.57 12.45
CA ASP A 38 -0.47 -12.11 11.29
C ASP A 38 -0.35 -11.04 10.20
N VAL A 39 -1.36 -10.16 10.11
CA VAL A 39 -1.36 -8.93 9.32
C VAL A 39 -1.76 -7.78 10.23
N ALA A 40 -0.86 -6.82 10.44
CA ALA A 40 -1.16 -5.59 11.16
C ALA A 40 -1.54 -4.49 10.16
N VAL A 41 -2.75 -3.95 10.31
CA VAL A 41 -3.18 -2.76 9.55
C VAL A 41 -2.80 -1.53 10.36
N VAL A 42 -1.95 -0.66 9.81
CA VAL A 42 -1.42 0.50 10.54
C VAL A 42 -1.54 1.76 9.72
N GLY A 43 -1.85 2.89 10.36
CA GLY A 43 -1.88 4.18 9.69
C GLY A 43 -0.58 4.96 9.90
N VAL A 44 -0.17 5.76 8.92
CA VAL A 44 0.95 6.71 9.08
C VAL A 44 0.47 8.11 8.67
N PRO A 45 -0.10 8.90 9.59
CA PRO A 45 -0.66 10.22 9.29
C PRO A 45 0.43 11.28 9.06
N PHE A 46 1.10 11.21 7.91
CA PHE A 46 2.21 12.08 7.50
C PHE A 46 1.98 12.65 6.10
N ASP A 47 2.21 13.94 5.89
CA ASP A 47 2.20 14.53 4.54
C ASP A 47 3.16 15.73 4.40
N SER A 48 4.22 15.76 5.21
CA SER A 48 5.18 16.87 5.18
C SER A 48 6.19 16.76 4.03
N GLY A 49 6.16 15.67 3.26
CA GLY A 49 6.97 15.46 2.04
C GLY A 49 6.26 15.86 0.75
N VAL A 50 5.00 16.28 0.79
CA VAL A 50 4.25 16.70 -0.41
C VAL A 50 4.81 17.97 -1.05
N SER A 51 4.78 18.02 -2.39
CA SER A 51 5.23 19.18 -3.16
C SER A 51 4.09 20.10 -3.63
N TYR A 52 2.84 19.62 -3.67
CA TYR A 52 1.70 20.37 -4.19
C TYR A 52 0.56 20.54 -3.17
N ARG A 53 -0.39 19.60 -3.09
CA ARG A 53 -1.57 19.70 -2.20
C ARG A 53 -1.40 18.79 -0.98
N PRO A 54 -1.37 19.33 0.26
CA PRO A 54 -1.36 18.51 1.46
C PRO A 54 -2.76 17.99 1.79
N GLY A 55 -2.84 16.98 2.66
CA GLY A 55 -4.10 16.39 3.11
C GLY A 55 -4.00 14.89 3.41
N ALA A 56 -2.96 14.23 2.89
CA ALA A 56 -2.77 12.78 3.05
C ALA A 56 -2.56 12.35 4.51
N ARG A 57 -2.19 13.27 5.42
CA ARG A 57 -2.14 13.00 6.88
C ARG A 57 -3.48 12.55 7.47
N PHE A 58 -4.60 12.81 6.80
CA PHE A 58 -5.93 12.35 7.21
C PHE A 58 -6.40 11.09 6.48
N GLY A 59 -5.61 10.58 5.52
CA GLY A 59 -5.96 9.47 4.64
C GLY A 59 -6.26 8.18 5.40
N GLY A 60 -5.38 7.77 6.33
CA GLY A 60 -5.58 6.54 7.11
C GLY A 60 -6.94 6.47 7.81
N ASN A 61 -7.40 7.57 8.42
CA ASN A 61 -8.71 7.64 9.06
C ASN A 61 -9.87 7.60 8.06
N ALA A 62 -9.75 8.28 6.91
CA ALA A 62 -10.78 8.21 5.87
C ALA A 62 -10.89 6.81 5.26
N ILE A 63 -9.77 6.12 5.06
CA ILE A 63 -9.76 4.72 4.61
C ILE A 63 -10.46 3.82 5.65
N ARG A 64 -10.17 4.01 6.95
CA ARG A 64 -10.86 3.26 8.01
C ARG A 64 -12.37 3.50 8.01
N GLU A 65 -12.83 4.74 7.86
CA GLU A 65 -14.27 5.04 7.78
C GLU A 65 -14.92 4.41 6.54
N ALA A 66 -14.30 4.54 5.36
CA ALA A 66 -14.80 3.93 4.13
C ALA A 66 -14.82 2.39 4.18
N SER A 67 -13.89 1.79 4.94
CA SER A 67 -13.77 0.33 5.08
C SER A 67 -14.95 -0.33 5.83
N ARG A 68 -15.85 0.45 6.45
CA ARG A 68 -16.99 -0.07 7.24
C ARG A 68 -17.99 -0.87 6.41
N LEU A 69 -17.98 -0.72 5.08
CA LEU A 69 -18.81 -1.48 4.15
C LEU A 69 -18.23 -2.84 3.75
N LEU A 70 -16.95 -3.09 4.05
CA LEU A 70 -16.29 -4.37 3.76
C LEU A 70 -16.99 -5.52 4.50
N ARG A 71 -16.97 -6.70 3.88
CA ARG A 71 -17.59 -7.92 4.40
C ARG A 71 -16.52 -8.98 4.66
N PRO A 72 -16.79 -9.98 5.53
CA PRO A 72 -15.77 -10.99 5.87
C PRO A 72 -15.42 -12.00 4.77
N TYR A 73 -16.13 -12.00 3.63
CA TYR A 73 -15.90 -12.93 2.52
C TYR A 73 -15.62 -12.15 1.24
N ASN A 74 -14.47 -12.42 0.62
CA ASN A 74 -14.05 -11.91 -0.66
C ASN A 74 -14.43 -12.93 -1.75
N PRO A 75 -15.49 -12.69 -2.55
CA PRO A 75 -15.89 -13.63 -3.59
C PRO A 75 -14.93 -13.70 -4.78
N ALA A 76 -14.15 -12.64 -5.03
CA ALA A 76 -13.24 -12.61 -6.18
C ALA A 76 -12.00 -13.48 -5.95
N GLN A 77 -11.61 -13.67 -4.68
CA GLN A 77 -10.50 -14.55 -4.29
C GLN A 77 -10.95 -15.83 -3.57
N ASP A 78 -12.25 -16.06 -3.45
CA ASP A 78 -12.86 -17.18 -2.69
C ASP A 78 -12.25 -17.36 -1.30
N ALA A 79 -12.22 -16.29 -0.51
CA ALA A 79 -11.52 -16.27 0.77
C ALA A 79 -12.21 -15.44 1.84
N SER A 80 -12.15 -15.93 3.08
CA SER A 80 -12.49 -15.15 4.27
C SER A 80 -11.22 -14.72 5.01
N PRO A 81 -10.59 -13.60 4.63
CA PRO A 81 -9.24 -13.26 5.09
C PRO A 81 -9.11 -13.20 6.61
N PHE A 82 -10.11 -12.60 7.27
CA PHE A 82 -10.15 -12.43 8.73
C PHE A 82 -10.41 -13.73 9.51
N ALA A 83 -10.73 -14.82 8.83
CA ALA A 83 -10.84 -16.16 9.40
C ALA A 83 -9.62 -17.04 9.07
N LEU A 84 -8.89 -16.73 7.99
CA LEU A 84 -7.68 -17.43 7.57
C LEU A 84 -6.46 -17.04 8.41
N ALA A 85 -6.37 -15.77 8.80
CA ALA A 85 -5.28 -15.21 9.59
C ALA A 85 -5.81 -14.16 10.58
N GLN A 86 -5.11 -13.96 11.70
CA GLN A 86 -5.45 -12.87 12.61
C GLN A 86 -5.05 -11.54 11.97
N VAL A 87 -6.03 -10.76 11.54
CA VAL A 87 -5.83 -9.38 11.09
C VAL A 87 -6.30 -8.45 12.19
N ALA A 88 -5.51 -7.43 12.53
CA ALA A 88 -5.87 -6.46 13.56
C ALA A 88 -5.47 -5.04 13.15
N ASP A 89 -6.23 -4.05 13.61
CA ASP A 89 -5.87 -2.63 13.45
C ASP A 89 -4.87 -2.24 14.56
N GLY A 90 -3.66 -1.89 14.17
CA GLY A 90 -2.58 -1.46 15.06
C GLY A 90 -2.67 0.01 15.48
N GLY A 91 -3.67 0.76 15.02
CA GLY A 91 -3.74 2.20 15.19
C GLY A 91 -2.77 2.93 14.27
N ASP A 92 -2.31 4.09 14.71
CA ASP A 92 -1.42 4.95 13.93
C ASP A 92 -0.01 4.99 14.52
N ILE A 93 0.99 5.03 13.65
CA ILE A 93 2.35 5.41 14.01
C ILE A 93 2.36 6.93 14.16
N ALA A 94 2.49 7.40 15.40
CA ALA A 94 2.54 8.84 15.70
C ALA A 94 3.90 9.41 15.29
N VAL A 95 3.93 10.25 14.26
CA VAL A 95 5.15 10.84 13.70
C VAL A 95 5.24 12.34 13.96
N ASN A 96 6.46 12.90 13.90
CA ASN A 96 6.66 14.34 14.03
C ASN A 96 6.29 15.08 12.72
N PRO A 97 5.25 15.93 12.70
CA PRO A 97 4.85 16.62 11.48
C PRO A 97 5.79 17.78 11.08
N PHE A 98 6.71 18.17 11.97
CA PHE A 98 7.60 19.32 11.77
C PHE A 98 9.06 18.93 11.49
N ASN A 99 9.38 17.64 11.58
CA ASN A 99 10.73 17.13 11.32
C ASN A 99 10.65 15.82 10.53
N ILE A 100 10.90 15.91 9.22
CA ILE A 100 10.82 14.76 8.31
C ILE A 100 11.83 13.66 8.65
N HIS A 101 13.02 14.00 9.12
CA HIS A 101 14.03 12.99 9.49
C HIS A 101 13.58 12.18 10.71
N GLU A 102 13.09 12.87 11.74
CA GLU A 102 12.55 12.22 12.94
C GLU A 102 11.29 11.40 12.61
N ALA A 103 10.44 11.89 11.69
CA ALA A 103 9.29 11.13 11.20
C ALA A 103 9.72 9.83 10.52
N VAL A 104 10.69 9.88 9.60
CA VAL A 104 11.24 8.71 8.91
C VAL A 104 11.83 7.70 9.91
N GLU A 105 12.65 8.15 10.86
CA GLU A 105 13.21 7.29 11.91
C GLU A 105 12.13 6.65 12.80
N THR A 106 11.08 7.42 13.13
CA THR A 106 9.96 6.93 13.95
C THR A 106 9.13 5.86 13.21
N ILE A 107 8.89 6.06 11.91
CA ILE A 107 8.17 5.08 11.07
C ILE A 107 8.98 3.79 11.00
N GLU A 108 10.28 3.89 10.75
CA GLU A 108 11.18 2.74 10.65
C GLU A 108 11.20 1.93 11.95
N ALA A 109 11.39 2.59 13.10
CA ALA A 109 11.42 1.91 14.39
C ALA A 109 10.09 1.20 14.72
N ALA A 110 8.96 1.85 14.46
CA ALA A 110 7.65 1.24 14.69
C ALA A 110 7.36 0.07 13.73
N ALA A 111 7.80 0.17 12.48
CA ALA A 111 7.69 -0.91 11.50
C ALA A 111 8.59 -2.10 11.87
N ASP A 112 9.82 -1.85 12.33
CA ASP A 112 10.73 -2.88 12.86
C ASP A 112 10.08 -3.66 14.01
N ASP A 113 9.48 -2.97 14.98
CA ASP A 113 8.81 -3.58 16.13
C ASP A 113 7.67 -4.51 15.68
N LEU A 114 6.80 -4.03 14.78
CA LEU A 114 5.67 -4.80 14.27
C LEU A 114 6.12 -6.00 13.43
N LEU A 115 7.06 -5.80 12.49
CA LEU A 115 7.59 -6.87 11.65
C LEU A 115 8.35 -7.93 12.47
N GLY A 116 9.00 -7.51 13.56
CA GLY A 116 9.70 -8.36 14.52
C GLY A 116 8.78 -9.34 15.26
N THR A 117 7.48 -9.03 15.36
CA THR A 117 6.48 -9.99 15.88
C THR A 117 6.16 -11.13 14.91
N GLY A 118 6.63 -11.04 13.66
CA GLY A 118 6.30 -11.96 12.58
C GLY A 118 5.16 -11.47 11.67
N ALA A 119 4.48 -10.37 12.03
CA ALA A 119 3.43 -9.79 11.21
C ALA A 119 3.93 -9.37 9.81
N ARG A 120 2.99 -9.35 8.86
CA ARG A 120 3.06 -8.55 7.63
C ARG A 120 2.35 -7.22 7.85
N LEU A 121 2.75 -6.16 7.14
CA LEU A 121 2.12 -4.84 7.27
C LEU A 121 1.20 -4.54 6.10
N MET A 122 0.04 -3.97 6.42
CA MET A 122 -0.83 -3.26 5.47
C MET A 122 -0.94 -1.81 5.95
N THR A 123 -0.12 -0.92 5.39
CA THR A 123 -0.05 0.47 5.83
C THR A 123 -1.07 1.36 5.10
N LEU A 124 -1.69 2.32 5.79
CA LEU A 124 -2.74 3.21 5.29
C LEU A 124 -2.36 4.69 5.43
N GLY A 125 -2.29 5.41 4.32
CA GLY A 125 -1.77 6.79 4.27
C GLY A 125 -0.34 6.87 4.79
N GLY A 126 0.31 8.03 4.81
CA GLY A 126 -0.07 9.33 4.27
C GLY A 126 0.56 9.55 2.91
N ASP A 127 1.39 10.58 2.74
CA ASP A 127 2.12 10.81 1.47
C ASP A 127 3.12 9.69 1.18
N HIS A 128 3.60 9.60 -0.07
CA HIS A 128 4.45 8.49 -0.50
C HIS A 128 5.84 8.45 0.19
N THR A 129 6.23 9.48 0.93
CA THR A 129 7.51 9.51 1.68
C THR A 129 7.60 8.35 2.68
N ILE A 130 6.47 7.89 3.21
CA ILE A 130 6.44 6.82 4.21
C ILE A 130 6.96 5.48 3.68
N ALA A 131 6.95 5.27 2.35
CA ALA A 131 7.34 3.99 1.76
C ALA A 131 8.80 3.65 2.05
N LEU A 132 9.68 4.65 2.06
CA LEU A 132 11.11 4.45 2.32
C LEU A 132 11.41 3.80 3.68
N PRO A 133 10.98 4.36 4.83
CA PRO A 133 11.22 3.72 6.14
C PRO A 133 10.50 2.37 6.30
N LEU A 134 9.34 2.17 5.66
CA LEU A 134 8.67 0.86 5.64
C LEU A 134 9.51 -0.17 4.90
N LEU A 135 10.00 0.17 3.71
CA LEU A 135 10.86 -0.68 2.89
C LEU A 135 12.20 -0.99 3.58
N ARG A 136 12.83 -0.03 4.27
CA ARG A 136 14.01 -0.28 5.12
C ARG A 136 13.75 -1.42 6.11
N SER A 137 12.63 -1.35 6.80
CA SER A 137 12.24 -2.32 7.83
C SER A 137 11.93 -3.71 7.24
N VAL A 138 11.23 -3.74 6.10
CA VAL A 138 10.95 -4.98 5.35
C VAL A 138 12.26 -5.62 4.86
N ALA A 139 13.19 -4.85 4.31
CA ALA A 139 14.45 -5.37 3.80
C ALA A 139 15.38 -5.91 4.89
N LYS A 140 15.37 -5.34 6.11
CA LYS A 140 16.08 -5.95 7.26
C LYS A 140 15.65 -7.40 7.52
N LYS A 141 14.37 -7.71 7.28
CA LYS A 141 13.79 -9.05 7.50
C LYS A 141 13.97 -9.99 6.30
N HIS A 142 13.91 -9.44 5.08
CA HIS A 142 13.81 -10.25 3.85
C HIS A 142 15.03 -10.16 2.92
N GLY A 143 15.99 -9.28 3.21
CA GLY A 143 16.98 -8.83 2.22
C GLY A 143 16.36 -7.85 1.22
N PRO A 144 17.07 -7.49 0.14
CA PRO A 144 16.50 -6.67 -0.92
C PRO A 144 15.20 -7.25 -1.46
N VAL A 145 14.17 -6.42 -1.59
CA VAL A 145 12.82 -6.85 -1.99
C VAL A 145 12.47 -6.39 -3.40
N ALA A 146 11.64 -7.17 -4.07
CA ALA A 146 10.99 -6.76 -5.30
C ALA A 146 9.91 -5.70 -5.00
N LEU A 147 9.63 -4.82 -5.97
CA LEU A 147 8.66 -3.73 -5.83
C LEU A 147 7.74 -3.65 -7.04
N LEU A 148 6.44 -3.64 -6.77
CA LEU A 148 5.45 -3.14 -7.71
C LEU A 148 4.88 -1.83 -7.17
N HIS A 149 5.15 -0.76 -7.91
CA HIS A 149 4.78 0.60 -7.57
C HIS A 149 3.63 1.04 -8.47
N PHE A 150 2.42 1.14 -7.92
CA PHE A 150 1.25 1.59 -8.68
C PHE A 150 1.07 3.09 -8.46
N ASP A 151 1.31 3.89 -9.50
CA ASP A 151 1.39 5.35 -9.38
C ASP A 151 1.22 6.03 -10.76
N ALA A 152 0.78 7.28 -10.77
CA ALA A 152 0.90 8.13 -11.95
C ALA A 152 2.36 8.58 -12.22
N HIS A 153 3.18 8.66 -11.17
CA HIS A 153 4.52 9.24 -11.13
C HIS A 153 5.60 8.16 -10.99
N LEU A 154 6.87 8.58 -11.11
CA LEU A 154 8.01 7.68 -10.99
C LEU A 154 8.54 7.59 -9.55
N ASP A 155 8.46 8.69 -8.80
CA ASP A 155 8.95 8.81 -7.43
C ASP A 155 10.43 8.40 -7.23
N THR A 156 11.20 8.58 -8.31
CA THR A 156 12.63 8.29 -8.42
C THR A 156 13.47 9.55 -8.71
N TRP A 157 12.91 10.75 -8.51
CA TRP A 157 13.68 11.98 -8.64
C TRP A 157 14.73 12.11 -7.54
N ASP A 158 15.75 12.94 -7.79
CA ASP A 158 16.81 13.13 -6.81
C ASP A 158 16.37 14.01 -5.65
N THR A 159 16.06 15.28 -5.91
CA THR A 159 15.72 16.23 -4.86
C THR A 159 14.69 17.22 -5.37
N TYR A 160 13.92 17.79 -4.45
CA TYR A 160 13.05 18.94 -4.69
C TYR A 160 13.51 20.09 -3.82
N PHE A 161 13.84 21.23 -4.43
CA PHE A 161 14.34 22.42 -3.72
C PHE A 161 15.54 22.14 -2.79
N GLY A 162 16.35 21.11 -3.12
CA GLY A 162 17.48 20.66 -2.30
C GLY A 162 17.12 19.75 -1.12
N ALA A 163 15.84 19.41 -0.93
CA ALA A 163 15.40 18.44 0.06
C ALA A 163 15.55 17.01 -0.50
N GLU A 164 16.15 16.13 0.30
CA GLU A 164 16.42 14.73 -0.08
C GLU A 164 15.21 13.80 0.09
N TYR A 165 14.32 14.10 1.05
CA TYR A 165 13.11 13.35 1.36
C TYR A 165 11.89 14.17 0.95
N THR A 166 11.19 13.71 -0.08
CA THR A 166 9.85 14.14 -0.45
C THR A 166 9.06 12.93 -0.90
N HIS A 167 7.77 13.09 -1.17
CA HIS A 167 6.97 12.02 -1.72
C HIS A 167 7.45 11.57 -3.11
N GLY A 168 8.20 12.41 -3.84
CA GLY A 168 8.74 12.09 -5.17
C GLY A 168 10.17 11.52 -5.19
N THR A 169 10.78 11.22 -4.04
CA THR A 169 12.14 10.64 -3.95
C THR A 169 12.27 9.26 -3.28
N PRO A 170 11.24 8.61 -2.70
CA PRO A 170 11.44 7.47 -1.81
C PRO A 170 12.09 6.27 -2.51
N PHE A 171 11.75 5.99 -3.77
CA PHE A 171 12.23 4.79 -4.45
C PHE A 171 13.64 4.94 -5.00
N ARG A 172 14.06 6.16 -5.35
CA ARG A 172 15.47 6.41 -5.65
C ARG A 172 16.33 6.17 -4.42
N ARG A 173 15.94 6.70 -3.26
CA ARG A 173 16.63 6.41 -1.99
C ARG A 173 16.67 4.92 -1.68
N ALA A 174 15.57 4.22 -1.90
CA ALA A 174 15.51 2.79 -1.67
C ALA A 174 16.49 1.99 -2.57
N VAL A 175 16.66 2.39 -3.84
CA VAL A 175 17.69 1.79 -4.71
C VAL A 175 19.10 2.17 -4.26
N GLU A 176 19.36 3.44 -3.96
CA GLU A 176 20.67 3.93 -3.50
C GLU A 176 21.13 3.26 -2.18
N GLU A 177 20.18 2.91 -1.30
CA GLU A 177 20.42 2.19 -0.05
C GLU A 177 20.49 0.66 -0.19
N GLY A 178 20.28 0.12 -1.40
CA GLY A 178 20.31 -1.33 -1.65
C GLY A 178 19.13 -2.10 -1.05
N ILE A 179 17.99 -1.42 -0.82
CA ILE A 179 16.77 -1.97 -0.23
C ILE A 179 15.95 -2.75 -1.26
N LEU A 180 16.07 -2.36 -2.53
CA LEU A 180 15.30 -2.91 -3.65
C LEU A 180 16.16 -3.84 -4.51
N ASP A 181 15.58 -4.97 -4.93
CA ASP A 181 16.15 -5.85 -5.95
C ASP A 181 15.92 -5.23 -7.34
N THR A 182 16.96 -4.62 -7.90
CA THR A 182 16.91 -3.86 -9.16
C THR A 182 16.58 -4.70 -10.39
N GLU A 183 16.57 -6.04 -10.29
CA GLU A 183 16.11 -6.92 -11.36
C GLU A 183 14.58 -7.11 -11.36
N ALA A 184 13.88 -6.67 -10.30
CA ALA A 184 12.47 -6.98 -10.04
C ALA A 184 11.64 -5.77 -9.58
N LEU A 185 11.80 -4.63 -10.27
CA LEU A 185 11.08 -3.38 -9.99
C LEU A 185 10.18 -2.97 -11.14
N SER A 186 8.92 -2.58 -10.91
CA SER A 186 8.08 -2.00 -11.95
C SER A 186 7.14 -0.92 -11.44
N HIS A 187 7.07 0.17 -12.20
CA HIS A 187 5.99 1.15 -12.11
C HIS A 187 4.77 0.68 -12.91
N VAL A 188 3.57 0.96 -12.42
CA VAL A 188 2.29 0.56 -13.03
C VAL A 188 1.29 1.72 -12.95
N GLY A 189 0.84 2.21 -14.10
CA GLY A 189 -0.10 3.34 -14.18
C GLY A 189 0.54 4.68 -14.55
N THR A 190 1.85 4.71 -14.79
CA THR A 190 2.57 5.97 -15.04
C THR A 190 1.99 6.73 -16.23
N ARG A 191 1.91 8.06 -16.10
CA ARG A 191 1.35 8.98 -17.09
C ARG A 191 1.74 10.42 -16.74
N GLY A 192 1.14 11.39 -17.44
CA GLY A 192 1.39 12.81 -17.20
C GLY A 192 2.68 13.32 -17.84
N PRO A 193 2.90 14.64 -17.84
CA PRO A 193 4.12 15.24 -18.35
C PRO A 193 5.30 15.03 -17.38
N LEU A 194 6.49 14.83 -17.94
CA LEU A 194 7.75 14.78 -17.19
C LEU A 194 8.56 16.07 -17.39
N TYR A 195 9.57 16.30 -16.55
CA TYR A 195 10.49 17.44 -16.73
C TYR A 195 11.38 17.25 -17.96
N GLY A 196 11.74 16.01 -18.28
CA GLY A 196 12.41 15.68 -19.52
C GLY A 196 12.57 14.19 -19.77
N LYS A 197 13.03 13.82 -20.97
CA LYS A 197 13.31 12.42 -21.34
C LYS A 197 14.34 11.76 -20.41
N GLN A 198 15.19 12.56 -19.79
CA GLN A 198 16.22 12.10 -18.86
C GLN A 198 15.61 11.36 -17.66
N ASP A 199 14.43 11.77 -17.18
CA ASP A 199 13.74 11.14 -16.06
C ASP A 199 13.53 9.65 -16.31
N LEU A 200 13.04 9.27 -17.50
CA LEU A 200 12.87 7.87 -17.90
C LEU A 200 14.19 7.12 -18.06
N THR A 201 15.23 7.82 -18.53
CA THR A 201 16.55 7.20 -18.75
C THR A 201 17.25 6.93 -17.42
N ASP A 202 17.05 7.77 -16.41
CA ASP A 202 17.60 7.57 -15.08
C ASP A 202 16.80 6.51 -14.30
N ASP A 203 15.47 6.50 -14.44
CA ASP A 203 14.60 5.47 -13.88
C ASP A 203 14.94 4.06 -14.42
N GLU A 204 15.18 3.93 -15.73
CA GLU A 204 15.64 2.67 -16.34
C GLU A 204 16.98 2.18 -15.75
N LYS A 205 17.93 3.09 -15.46
CA LYS A 205 19.21 2.73 -14.83
C LYS A 205 19.05 2.24 -13.40
N LEU A 206 18.01 2.67 -12.70
CA LEU A 206 17.65 2.17 -11.36
C LEU A 206 17.03 0.76 -11.43
N GLY A 207 16.69 0.28 -12.64
CA GLY A 207 16.15 -1.06 -12.85
C GLY A 207 14.63 -1.13 -12.93
N PHE A 208 13.93 0.01 -13.01
CA PHE A 208 12.47 0.03 -13.12
C PHE A 208 11.99 -0.38 -14.51
N GLY A 209 11.03 -1.29 -14.54
CA GLY A 209 10.15 -1.51 -15.69
C GLY A 209 8.98 -0.53 -15.62
N ILE A 210 8.39 -0.21 -16.76
CA ILE A 210 7.24 0.70 -16.82
C ILE A 210 6.09 0.01 -17.54
N VAL A 211 4.93 -0.02 -16.88
CA VAL A 211 3.63 -0.28 -17.48
C VAL A 211 2.81 1.00 -17.35
N THR A 212 2.61 1.72 -18.46
CA THR A 212 1.87 3.00 -18.43
C THR A 212 0.37 2.76 -18.26
N SER A 213 -0.40 3.78 -17.85
CA SER A 213 -1.87 3.71 -17.88
C SER A 213 -2.42 3.34 -19.27
N ALA A 214 -1.74 3.76 -20.33
CA ALA A 214 -2.13 3.43 -21.71
C ALA A 214 -1.85 1.95 -22.06
N ASP A 215 -0.83 1.33 -21.45
CA ASP A 215 -0.56 -0.10 -21.60
C ASP A 215 -1.63 -0.92 -20.90
N VAL A 216 -2.03 -0.53 -19.68
CA VAL A 216 -3.14 -1.16 -18.94
C VAL A 216 -4.42 -1.16 -19.77
N TYR A 217 -4.80 0.00 -20.32
CA TYR A 217 -5.99 0.12 -21.16
C TYR A 217 -5.94 -0.75 -22.43
N ARG A 218 -4.78 -0.80 -23.11
CA ARG A 218 -4.65 -1.50 -24.40
C ARG A 218 -4.48 -3.01 -24.28
N ARG A 219 -3.79 -3.47 -23.22
CA ARG A 219 -3.39 -4.87 -23.02
C ARG A 219 -4.32 -5.59 -22.06
N GLY A 220 -4.97 -4.85 -21.16
CA GLY A 220 -5.90 -5.39 -20.17
C GLY A 220 -5.20 -5.93 -18.92
N ALA A 221 -6.00 -6.14 -17.88
CA ALA A 221 -5.51 -6.50 -16.55
C ALA A 221 -4.75 -7.84 -16.52
N ASP A 222 -5.23 -8.87 -17.23
CA ASP A 222 -4.63 -10.20 -17.22
C ASP A 222 -3.21 -10.19 -17.81
N GLU A 223 -3.02 -9.57 -18.98
CA GLU A 223 -1.71 -9.51 -19.62
C GLU A 223 -0.70 -8.69 -18.80
N VAL A 224 -1.17 -7.59 -18.20
CA VAL A 224 -0.35 -6.78 -17.29
C VAL A 224 0.04 -7.59 -16.05
N ALA A 225 -0.91 -8.27 -15.39
CA ALA A 225 -0.61 -9.11 -14.24
C ALA A 225 0.39 -10.21 -14.60
N ASP A 226 0.23 -10.87 -15.74
CA ASP A 226 1.15 -11.91 -16.24
C ASP A 226 2.57 -11.38 -16.42
N GLN A 227 2.73 -10.21 -17.05
CA GLN A 227 4.04 -9.56 -17.20
C GLN A 227 4.67 -9.25 -15.83
N LEU A 228 3.89 -8.68 -14.90
CA LEU A 228 4.38 -8.33 -13.58
C LEU A 228 4.80 -9.58 -12.81
N ARG A 229 4.01 -10.66 -12.83
CA ARG A 229 4.38 -11.94 -12.21
C ARG A 229 5.71 -12.49 -12.76
N GLN A 230 5.90 -12.45 -14.09
CA GLN A 230 7.15 -12.91 -14.70
C GLN A 230 8.37 -12.08 -14.26
N ARG A 231 8.19 -10.76 -14.13
CA ARG A 231 9.25 -9.86 -13.70
C ARG A 231 9.62 -10.08 -12.23
N ILE A 232 8.62 -10.23 -11.36
CA ILE A 232 8.85 -10.39 -9.92
C ILE A 232 9.37 -11.79 -9.58
N GLY A 233 8.78 -12.83 -10.18
CA GLY A 233 9.06 -14.22 -9.82
C GLY A 233 8.65 -14.55 -8.38
N ASP A 234 9.47 -15.33 -7.68
CA ASP A 234 9.22 -15.79 -6.30
C ASP A 234 9.84 -14.88 -5.22
N ARG A 235 10.42 -13.74 -5.63
CA ARG A 235 11.08 -12.79 -4.72
C ARG A 235 10.10 -12.26 -3.67
N PRO A 236 10.58 -11.92 -2.45
CA PRO A 236 9.77 -11.18 -1.49
C PRO A 236 9.31 -9.87 -2.13
N LEU A 237 8.00 -9.70 -2.25
CA LEU A 237 7.37 -8.59 -2.97
C LEU A 237 6.76 -7.59 -1.98
N TYR A 238 7.13 -6.33 -2.13
CA TYR A 238 6.39 -5.20 -1.58
C TYR A 238 5.52 -4.58 -2.67
N ILE A 239 4.25 -4.29 -2.36
CA ILE A 239 3.36 -3.54 -3.26
C ILE A 239 3.06 -2.18 -2.63
N SER A 240 3.45 -1.12 -3.33
CA SER A 240 3.17 0.27 -2.95
C SER A 240 2.04 0.79 -3.85
N ILE A 241 0.93 1.24 -3.26
CA ILE A 241 -0.21 1.77 -4.03
C ILE A 241 -0.37 3.25 -3.74
N ASP A 242 0.04 4.09 -4.68
CA ASP A 242 -0.46 5.45 -4.77
C ASP A 242 -1.89 5.43 -5.34
N ILE A 243 -2.83 6.05 -4.63
CA ILE A 243 -4.21 6.10 -5.10
C ILE A 243 -4.37 6.95 -6.37
N ASP A 244 -3.44 7.84 -6.66
CA ASP A 244 -3.41 8.65 -7.88
C ASP A 244 -3.02 7.85 -9.13
N CYS A 245 -2.62 6.57 -8.98
CA CYS A 245 -2.57 5.64 -10.12
C CYS A 245 -3.94 5.52 -10.82
N LEU A 246 -5.03 5.78 -10.09
CA LEU A 246 -6.37 5.83 -10.61
C LEU A 246 -6.67 7.18 -11.28
N ASP A 247 -7.53 7.16 -12.29
CA ASP A 247 -8.03 8.38 -12.89
C ASP A 247 -8.76 9.27 -11.85
N PRO A 248 -8.70 10.61 -11.94
CA PRO A 248 -9.43 11.50 -11.03
C PRO A 248 -10.94 11.26 -10.98
N ALA A 249 -11.54 10.62 -11.99
CA ALA A 249 -12.94 10.15 -11.93
C ALA A 249 -13.17 9.04 -10.89
N HIS A 250 -12.13 8.31 -10.51
CA HIS A 250 -12.13 7.21 -9.54
C HIS A 250 -11.41 7.57 -8.23
N ALA A 251 -10.43 8.49 -8.26
CA ALA A 251 -9.68 8.95 -7.10
C ALA A 251 -9.46 10.48 -7.11
N PRO A 252 -10.52 11.30 -6.98
CA PRO A 252 -10.38 12.77 -6.96
C PRO A 252 -9.62 13.28 -5.72
N GLY A 253 -9.71 12.56 -4.60
CA GLY A 253 -9.08 12.86 -3.32
C GLY A 253 -7.61 12.50 -3.23
N THR A 254 -6.75 13.13 -4.04
CA THR A 254 -5.28 12.96 -3.99
C THR A 254 -4.56 14.30 -4.21
N GLY A 255 -3.28 14.35 -3.81
CA GLY A 255 -2.43 15.54 -3.87
C GLY A 255 -2.06 15.97 -5.29
N THR A 256 -1.74 15.01 -6.17
CA THR A 256 -1.13 15.20 -7.50
C THR A 256 -1.93 14.51 -8.61
N PRO A 257 -3.19 14.87 -8.85
CA PRO A 257 -4.04 14.14 -9.80
C PRO A 257 -3.57 14.33 -11.25
N GLU A 258 -3.32 13.22 -11.95
CA GLU A 258 -3.03 13.18 -13.39
C GLU A 258 -4.19 12.55 -14.18
N ALA A 259 -4.62 13.16 -15.28
CA ALA A 259 -5.75 12.65 -16.06
C ALA A 259 -5.38 11.42 -16.93
N GLY A 260 -6.35 10.56 -17.23
CA GLY A 260 -6.16 9.38 -18.09
C GLY A 260 -5.57 8.18 -17.35
N GLY A 261 -5.94 8.02 -16.08
CA GLY A 261 -5.47 6.94 -15.21
C GLY A 261 -6.26 5.64 -15.35
N MET A 262 -5.93 4.68 -14.50
CA MET A 262 -6.66 3.41 -14.40
C MET A 262 -8.04 3.62 -13.77
N THR A 263 -8.98 2.75 -14.13
CA THR A 263 -10.22 2.59 -13.37
C THR A 263 -9.93 1.80 -12.09
N SER A 264 -10.73 2.01 -11.05
CA SER A 264 -10.65 1.19 -9.83
C SER A 264 -10.86 -0.31 -10.11
N ARG A 265 -11.56 -0.67 -11.18
CA ARG A 265 -11.71 -2.07 -11.60
C ARG A 265 -10.38 -2.66 -12.08
N GLU A 266 -9.67 -1.97 -12.96
CA GLU A 266 -8.40 -2.46 -13.52
C GLU A 266 -7.36 -2.69 -12.41
N LEU A 267 -7.25 -1.76 -11.45
CA LEU A 267 -6.38 -1.93 -10.29
C LEU A 267 -6.72 -3.23 -9.54
N LEU A 268 -7.98 -3.44 -9.18
CA LEU A 268 -8.38 -4.62 -8.40
C LEU A 268 -8.16 -5.93 -9.17
N GLU A 269 -8.44 -5.97 -10.48
CA GLU A 269 -8.18 -7.18 -11.29
C GLU A 269 -6.69 -7.48 -11.43
N ILE A 270 -5.85 -6.46 -11.62
CA ILE A 270 -4.39 -6.65 -11.65
C ILE A 270 -3.89 -7.21 -10.32
N LEU A 271 -4.32 -6.63 -9.19
CA LEU A 271 -3.92 -7.11 -7.85
C LEU A 271 -4.33 -8.56 -7.61
N ARG A 272 -5.55 -8.96 -8.02
CA ARG A 272 -5.99 -10.36 -7.92
C ARG A 272 -5.14 -11.29 -8.80
N GLY A 273 -4.75 -10.82 -9.98
CA GLY A 273 -3.79 -11.51 -10.84
C GLY A 273 -2.41 -11.70 -10.22
N LEU A 274 -2.06 -10.94 -9.17
CA LEU A 274 -0.80 -11.05 -8.45
C LEU A 274 -0.87 -11.96 -7.21
N ALA A 275 -2.01 -12.63 -6.96
CA ALA A 275 -2.23 -13.42 -5.74
C ALA A 275 -1.20 -14.55 -5.49
N SER A 276 -0.52 -15.02 -6.53
CA SER A 276 0.54 -16.04 -6.43
C SER A 276 1.92 -15.48 -6.08
N CYS A 277 2.15 -14.17 -6.16
CA CYS A 277 3.43 -13.54 -5.83
C CYS A 277 3.62 -13.48 -4.32
N ASN A 278 4.85 -13.66 -3.83
CA ASN A 278 5.18 -13.68 -2.40
C ASN A 278 5.08 -12.28 -1.74
N LEU A 279 3.86 -11.84 -1.45
CA LEU A 279 3.55 -10.51 -0.92
C LEU A 279 3.91 -10.41 0.58
N VAL A 280 5.00 -9.72 0.91
CA VAL A 280 5.52 -9.64 2.29
C VAL A 280 4.91 -8.51 3.10
N SER A 281 4.62 -7.37 2.49
CA SER A 281 3.93 -6.20 3.05
C SER A 281 3.42 -5.31 1.91
N ALA A 282 2.53 -4.38 2.23
CA ALA A 282 2.04 -3.38 1.27
C ALA A 282 1.62 -2.09 1.95
N ASP A 283 1.45 -1.02 1.17
CA ASP A 283 0.82 0.22 1.59
C ASP A 283 -0.22 0.74 0.57
N VAL A 284 -1.06 1.66 1.03
CA VAL A 284 -1.94 2.49 0.20
C VAL A 284 -1.80 3.94 0.66
N VAL A 285 -1.31 4.82 -0.21
CA VAL A 285 -0.87 6.19 0.11
C VAL A 285 -1.68 7.25 -0.66
N GLU A 286 -1.38 8.52 -0.35
CA GLU A 286 -1.89 9.75 -1.02
C GLU A 286 -3.41 9.99 -1.00
N VAL A 287 -4.17 9.21 -0.22
CA VAL A 287 -5.59 9.53 0.04
C VAL A 287 -5.68 10.84 0.82
N ALA A 288 -6.18 11.89 0.15
CA ALA A 288 -6.35 13.23 0.70
C ALA A 288 -7.85 13.58 0.82
N PRO A 289 -8.48 13.36 1.99
CA PRO A 289 -9.93 13.44 2.16
C PRO A 289 -10.52 14.82 1.87
N ALA A 290 -9.73 15.89 2.02
CA ALA A 290 -10.14 17.26 1.71
C ALA A 290 -10.47 17.47 0.22
N TYR A 291 -9.94 16.62 -0.67
CA TYR A 291 -10.18 16.65 -2.10
C TYR A 291 -11.07 15.49 -2.57
N ASP A 292 -11.42 14.56 -1.66
CA ASP A 292 -12.28 13.43 -1.98
C ASP A 292 -13.74 13.90 -2.16
N HIS A 293 -14.49 13.19 -2.98
CA HIS A 293 -15.88 13.50 -3.26
C HIS A 293 -16.75 12.28 -2.98
N ALA A 294 -17.69 12.39 -2.03
CA ALA A 294 -18.53 11.28 -1.60
C ALA A 294 -17.73 10.01 -1.23
N GLU A 295 -16.53 10.21 -0.67
CA GLU A 295 -15.62 9.17 -0.18
C GLU A 295 -15.15 8.19 -1.27
N ILE A 296 -15.29 8.50 -2.56
CA ILE A 296 -15.01 7.50 -3.61
C ILE A 296 -13.53 7.12 -3.67
N THR A 297 -12.60 8.04 -3.38
CA THR A 297 -11.18 7.71 -3.24
C THR A 297 -10.95 6.79 -2.03
N SER A 298 -11.53 7.16 -0.90
CA SER A 298 -11.39 6.40 0.36
C SER A 298 -11.99 4.99 0.22
N VAL A 299 -13.11 4.85 -0.50
CA VAL A 299 -13.73 3.56 -0.84
C VAL A 299 -12.82 2.74 -1.74
N ALA A 300 -12.24 3.34 -2.80
CA ALA A 300 -11.28 2.65 -3.66
C ALA A 300 -10.07 2.14 -2.86
N ALA A 301 -9.44 3.01 -2.08
CA ALA A 301 -8.31 2.66 -1.21
C ALA A 301 -8.64 1.55 -0.20
N SER A 302 -9.81 1.59 0.45
CA SER A 302 -10.22 0.55 1.40
C SER A 302 -10.41 -0.83 0.73
N HIS A 303 -10.88 -0.87 -0.52
CA HIS A 303 -11.02 -2.12 -1.27
C HIS A 303 -9.67 -2.63 -1.76
N THR A 304 -8.76 -1.74 -2.18
CA THR A 304 -7.37 -2.10 -2.50
C THR A 304 -6.67 -2.74 -1.30
N ALA A 305 -6.73 -2.10 -0.12
CA ALA A 305 -6.17 -2.66 1.11
C ALA A 305 -6.82 -4.02 1.49
N TYR A 306 -8.12 -4.19 1.24
CA TYR A 306 -8.83 -5.45 1.46
C TYR A 306 -8.35 -6.58 0.52
N GLU A 307 -8.12 -6.30 -0.77
CA GLU A 307 -7.58 -7.30 -1.71
C GLU A 307 -6.16 -7.73 -1.32
N LEU A 308 -5.29 -6.78 -0.97
CA LEU A 308 -3.91 -7.04 -0.53
C LEU A 308 -3.88 -7.83 0.79
N THR A 309 -4.70 -7.43 1.76
CA THR A 309 -4.88 -8.18 3.02
C THR A 309 -5.40 -9.60 2.76
N THR A 310 -6.25 -9.77 1.74
CA THR A 310 -6.76 -11.10 1.35
C THR A 310 -5.64 -11.99 0.80
N ILE A 311 -4.80 -11.46 -0.08
CA ILE A 311 -3.64 -12.18 -0.62
C ILE A 311 -2.70 -12.61 0.51
N MET A 312 -2.34 -11.68 1.40
CA MET A 312 -1.45 -11.97 2.53
C MET A 312 -2.05 -13.06 3.45
N SER A 313 -3.33 -12.95 3.80
CA SER A 313 -4.00 -13.89 4.70
C SER A 313 -4.06 -15.30 4.12
N ARG A 314 -4.32 -15.43 2.81
CA ARG A 314 -4.31 -16.72 2.11
C ARG A 314 -2.93 -17.37 2.14
N GLN A 315 -1.88 -16.62 1.80
CA GLN A 315 -0.51 -17.12 1.79
C GLN A 315 -0.03 -17.55 3.18
N ILE A 316 -0.41 -16.79 4.22
CA ILE A 316 -0.11 -17.15 5.61
C ILE A 316 -0.80 -18.47 5.99
N ALA A 317 -2.08 -18.64 5.63
CA ALA A 317 -2.81 -19.87 5.89
C ALA A 317 -2.23 -21.07 5.12
N GLU A 318 -1.87 -20.88 3.85
CA GLU A 318 -1.22 -21.91 3.03
C GLU A 318 0.16 -22.31 3.59
N ALA A 319 0.95 -21.36 4.07
CA ALA A 319 2.25 -21.63 4.69
C ALA A 319 2.12 -22.42 6.00
N ARG A 320 1.03 -22.24 6.75
CA ARG A 320 0.73 -23.00 7.98
C ARG A 320 0.23 -24.42 7.73
N ALA A 321 -0.32 -24.66 6.53
CA ALA A 321 -0.84 -25.96 6.13
C ALA A 321 0.24 -26.91 5.57
N LYS A 322 1.42 -26.37 5.25
CA LYS A 322 2.61 -27.14 4.82
C LYS A 322 3.40 -27.64 6.03
#